data_AF-A0A5E4MYN5-F1
#
_entry.id   AF-A0A5E4MYN5-F1
#
_cell.length_a   1.000
_cell.length_b   1.000
_cell.length_c   1.000
_cell.angle_alpha   90.00
_cell.angle_beta   90.00
_cell.angle_gamma   90.00
#
_symmetry.space_group_name_H-M   'P 1'
#
loop_
_entity.id
_entity.type
_entity.pdbx_description
1 polymer ?
#
loop_
_entity_poly.entity_id
_entity_poly.type
_entity_poly.pdbx_seq_one_letter_code
_entity_poly.pdbx_strand_id
1 'polypeptide(L)'
;MNHYRRQAGDTASDAGTTAMTDHGRKYGGLGGLGGGGRGDINWQVAEPASGRQPRKPNNKKFTAFRKFGGGRPESGPDDRTASRCHYEPVRHADETRDAVQWESMTKHFSRLPPFIDDNVDKFKNGNPRTNIPQYHHLHYYRDLHQLHQVAYATRNSSIGRNPQQPCCKPLKWNPFGGPTGTYMNAFYLSEPGRYATHAKKVICDDSLVEMDETDELSSAIWRRYLDNRQSEDVYNTKLTMWCTLSALIKSRAPGCGLYLVGSTMNGFGGDVSDADFCLLTGCTAAASAAVSVGGGQHQRAIAAAADERHRSCGVERLQWLMALLGRERLDDDVAIVDPHIVYAKVPILRFWWVKDNARVDVDLCCNNVVGIRNTHLLYCYSRLDYRVRPLVLTVKLWASYHNINDPKKMTLSSYSLVLMVINFLQCIQPPVLPSLQCIYGMKFSAETNIEFVHMHEQLPRSSWKSDNQQTLSELLLQFFEHYNNFNYYMNAVSVRTGRQIPLEHCRMALTIKNDPGQWKFIGIEEPFERTNTARSVHNHNIFEQIKEVIRKSYNKLKETKSLDSIFCQFEK
;
A
#
# COMPACT_ATOMS: atom_id res chain seq x y z
N MET A 1 14.55 36.85 -44.36
CA MET A 1 13.79 36.33 -45.51
C MET A 1 12.38 35.95 -45.03
N ASN A 2 11.42 36.79 -45.42
CA ASN A 2 9.94 36.65 -45.57
C ASN A 2 9.15 35.79 -44.56
N HIS A 3 8.27 36.30 -43.69
CA HIS A 3 6.95 36.98 -43.84
C HIS A 3 5.77 36.14 -44.38
N TYR A 4 4.59 36.40 -43.75
CA TYR A 4 3.19 35.97 -43.99
C TYR A 4 2.72 34.70 -43.26
N ARG A 5 1.74 34.66 -42.32
CA ARG A 5 0.48 35.38 -41.99
C ARG A 5 -0.77 34.95 -42.80
N ARG A 6 -1.77 34.40 -42.06
CA ARG A 6 -3.24 34.26 -42.34
C ARG A 6 -3.63 33.27 -43.46
N GLN A 7 -4.81 32.63 -43.53
CA GLN A 7 -6.10 32.60 -42.82
C GLN A 7 -6.82 31.30 -43.30
N ALA A 8 -7.53 30.56 -42.45
CA ALA A 8 -9.00 30.39 -42.44
C ALA A 8 -9.70 30.11 -43.80
N GLY A 9 -10.50 29.04 -43.86
CA GLY A 9 -11.45 28.76 -44.93
C GLY A 9 -12.15 27.40 -44.78
N ASP A 10 -13.43 27.46 -44.43
CA ASP A 10 -14.42 26.39 -44.28
C ASP A 10 -14.77 25.62 -45.56
N THR A 11 -15.70 24.67 -45.38
CA THR A 11 -16.55 23.91 -46.32
C THR A 11 -16.03 22.50 -46.65
N ALA A 12 -16.78 21.41 -46.74
CA ALA A 12 -18.16 20.95 -46.46
C ALA A 12 -18.39 19.76 -47.43
N SER A 13 -19.26 18.80 -47.08
CA SER A 13 -19.84 17.72 -47.93
C SER A 13 -18.82 16.72 -48.54
N ASP A 14 -19.09 15.43 -48.77
CA ASP A 14 -20.30 14.64 -48.96
C ASP A 14 -19.92 13.16 -48.67
N ALA A 15 -20.76 12.36 -48.01
CA ALA A 15 -21.65 11.34 -48.61
C ALA A 15 -20.95 10.28 -49.50
N GLY A 16 -21.10 9.00 -49.14
CA GLY A 16 -20.55 7.89 -49.93
C GLY A 16 -20.74 6.50 -49.34
N THR A 17 -21.99 6.06 -49.27
CA THR A 17 -22.49 4.70 -49.03
C THR A 17 -21.86 3.64 -49.95
N THR A 18 -21.84 2.36 -49.54
CA THR A 18 -22.17 1.09 -50.27
C THR A 18 -21.41 -0.09 -49.61
N ALA A 19 -22.07 -0.99 -48.85
CA ALA A 19 -22.57 -2.33 -49.24
C ALA A 19 -21.47 -3.30 -49.73
N MET A 20 -21.37 -4.59 -49.38
CA MET A 20 -22.40 -5.64 -49.41
C MET A 20 -21.83 -6.98 -48.85
N THR A 21 -22.74 -7.85 -48.37
CA THR A 21 -22.76 -9.35 -48.38
C THR A 21 -21.65 -10.16 -47.67
N ASP A 22 -21.92 -10.96 -46.64
CA ASP A 22 -22.77 -12.18 -46.52
C ASP A 22 -22.11 -13.46 -47.07
N HIS A 23 -21.81 -14.40 -46.17
CA HIS A 23 -21.97 -15.84 -46.40
C HIS A 23 -21.89 -16.62 -45.07
N GLY A 24 -23.03 -17.18 -44.68
CA GLY A 24 -23.13 -18.11 -43.57
C GLY A 24 -22.69 -19.54 -43.89
N ARG A 25 -22.60 -20.37 -42.84
CA ARG A 25 -22.95 -21.80 -42.91
C ARG A 25 -23.46 -22.28 -41.54
N LYS A 26 -24.71 -22.74 -41.56
CA LYS A 26 -25.37 -23.61 -40.56
C LYS A 26 -24.75 -25.01 -40.60
N TYR A 27 -24.75 -25.71 -39.46
CA TYR A 27 -25.26 -27.09 -39.35
C TYR A 27 -25.85 -27.28 -37.94
N GLY A 28 -27.12 -27.68 -37.88
CA GLY A 28 -27.75 -28.28 -36.70
C GLY A 28 -27.45 -29.78 -36.66
N GLY A 29 -27.89 -30.60 -35.71
CA GLY A 29 -28.79 -30.48 -34.58
C GLY A 29 -29.16 -31.91 -34.11
N LEU A 30 -30.02 -31.99 -33.09
CA LEU A 30 -30.69 -33.18 -32.50
C LEU A 30 -29.80 -34.01 -31.56
N GLY A 31 -30.15 -34.37 -30.32
CA GLY A 31 -31.40 -34.52 -29.54
C GLY A 31 -31.11 -35.69 -28.56
N GLY A 32 -31.68 -35.92 -27.38
CA GLY A 32 -32.64 -35.29 -26.50
C GLY A 32 -32.80 -36.17 -25.25
N LEU A 33 -33.48 -35.63 -24.22
CA LEU A 33 -34.29 -36.29 -23.17
C LEU A 33 -33.68 -37.15 -22.03
N GLY A 34 -34.21 -36.86 -20.83
CA GLY A 34 -34.15 -37.64 -19.57
C GLY A 34 -33.37 -36.89 -18.48
N GLY A 35 -33.89 -36.43 -17.34
CA GLY A 35 -35.12 -36.73 -16.61
C GLY A 35 -34.76 -37.06 -15.15
N GLY A 36 -35.08 -36.17 -14.21
CA GLY A 36 -35.26 -36.49 -12.78
C GLY A 36 -34.16 -36.03 -11.80
N GLY A 37 -34.59 -35.40 -10.70
CA GLY A 37 -33.82 -35.34 -9.45
C GLY A 37 -33.87 -34.02 -8.70
N ARG A 38 -34.84 -33.88 -7.79
CA ARG A 38 -35.05 -32.76 -6.86
C ARG A 38 -33.86 -32.57 -5.90
N GLY A 39 -33.65 -31.33 -5.47
CA GLY A 39 -32.73 -30.96 -4.39
C GLY A 39 -32.77 -29.47 -4.08
N ASP A 40 -33.93 -28.96 -3.63
CA ASP A 40 -34.09 -27.60 -3.14
C ASP A 40 -33.26 -27.39 -1.86
N ILE A 41 -32.29 -26.48 -1.88
CA ILE A 41 -31.63 -25.96 -0.68
C ILE A 41 -32.00 -24.48 -0.56
N ASN A 42 -32.96 -24.24 0.33
CA ASN A 42 -33.55 -22.95 0.62
C ASN A 42 -32.60 -22.13 1.51
N TRP A 43 -31.98 -21.07 0.97
CA TRP A 43 -31.28 -20.07 1.77
C TRP A 43 -32.30 -19.03 2.24
N GLN A 44 -32.76 -19.19 3.49
CA GLN A 44 -33.57 -18.17 4.15
C GLN A 44 -32.74 -16.89 4.35
N VAL A 45 -33.27 -15.81 3.79
CA VAL A 45 -32.81 -14.43 3.92
C VAL A 45 -33.08 -13.97 5.34
N ALA A 46 -32.02 -13.61 6.09
CA ALA A 46 -32.14 -12.90 7.36
C ALA A 46 -32.15 -11.39 7.09
N GLU A 47 -33.24 -10.72 7.43
CA GLU A 47 -33.40 -9.26 7.38
C GLU A 47 -32.48 -8.55 8.41
N PRO A 48 -31.98 -7.34 8.11
CA PRO A 48 -31.17 -6.59 9.05
C PRO A 48 -32.03 -5.85 10.08
N ALA A 49 -31.86 -6.18 11.36
CA ALA A 49 -32.48 -5.47 12.46
C ALA A 49 -31.94 -4.04 12.61
N SER A 50 -32.87 -3.10 12.66
CA SER A 50 -32.75 -1.65 12.84
C SER A 50 -32.07 -1.20 14.14
N GLY A 51 -31.27 -0.13 14.04
CA GLY A 51 -31.28 1.02 14.96
C GLY A 51 -30.66 0.86 16.35
N ARG A 52 -29.50 1.48 16.59
CA ARG A 52 -29.10 1.94 17.93
C ARG A 52 -28.42 3.31 17.89
N GLN A 53 -29.04 4.25 18.61
CA GLN A 53 -28.49 5.55 18.97
C GLN A 53 -27.43 5.44 20.09
N PRO A 54 -26.52 6.42 20.23
CA PRO A 54 -25.38 6.38 21.14
C PRO A 54 -25.76 6.63 22.61
N ARG A 55 -25.16 5.88 23.54
CA ARG A 55 -25.27 6.11 24.99
C ARG A 55 -24.09 6.94 25.51
N LYS A 56 -24.40 7.97 26.31
CA LYS A 56 -23.46 8.84 27.05
C LYS A 56 -22.78 8.10 28.22
N PRO A 57 -21.57 8.54 28.64
CA PRO A 57 -20.75 7.87 29.65
C PRO A 57 -21.21 8.17 31.07
N ASN A 58 -21.10 7.20 31.97
CA ASN A 58 -21.37 7.37 33.39
C ASN A 58 -20.09 7.19 34.22
N ASN A 59 -19.75 8.27 34.94
CA ASN A 59 -18.72 8.35 35.97
C ASN A 59 -19.00 7.41 37.15
N LYS A 60 -18.02 6.60 37.58
CA LYS A 60 -17.83 6.28 39.01
C LYS A 60 -16.34 6.15 39.38
N LYS A 61 -16.00 6.77 40.51
CA LYS A 61 -14.68 6.94 41.13
C LYS A 61 -14.27 5.72 41.98
N PHE A 62 -12.95 5.49 41.99
CA PHE A 62 -12.03 5.09 43.10
C PHE A 62 -12.51 4.27 44.32
N THR A 63 -11.73 3.23 44.64
CA THR A 63 -11.09 2.85 45.94
C THR A 63 -10.58 1.39 45.77
N ALA A 64 -9.50 0.85 46.35
CA ALA A 64 -8.44 1.28 47.26
C ALA A 64 -7.28 0.26 47.21
N PHE A 65 -6.12 0.67 47.71
CA PHE A 65 -4.90 -0.11 47.97
C PHE A 65 -5.09 -1.34 48.89
N ARG A 66 -4.27 -2.40 48.69
CA ARG A 66 -3.56 -3.11 49.77
C ARG A 66 -2.33 -3.86 49.26
N LYS A 67 -1.25 -3.77 50.05
CA LYS A 67 0.10 -4.32 49.87
C LYS A 67 0.30 -5.65 50.62
N PHE A 68 1.37 -6.36 50.20
CA PHE A 68 2.43 -7.05 50.98
C PHE A 68 2.50 -8.59 51.04
N GLY A 69 3.75 -9.06 50.83
CA GLY A 69 4.39 -10.29 51.35
C GLY A 69 4.37 -11.47 50.37
N GLY A 70 5.44 -12.14 49.96
CA GLY A 70 6.80 -12.28 50.48
C GLY A 70 7.10 -13.78 50.74
N GLY A 71 8.18 -14.35 50.17
CA GLY A 71 8.76 -15.62 50.64
C GLY A 71 9.28 -16.61 49.59
N ARG A 72 10.62 -16.72 49.48
CA ARG A 72 11.40 -17.91 49.03
C ARG A 72 11.67 -18.83 50.23
N PRO A 73 12.04 -20.13 50.01
CA PRO A 73 13.43 -20.61 50.29
C PRO A 73 13.91 -21.68 49.26
N GLU A 74 15.16 -21.72 48.77
CA GLU A 74 16.45 -22.26 49.30
C GLU A 74 16.60 -23.81 49.44
N SER A 75 17.28 -24.40 48.43
CA SER A 75 18.33 -25.45 48.32
C SER A 75 18.57 -26.66 49.27
N GLY A 76 18.76 -27.85 48.62
CA GLY A 76 19.87 -28.84 48.81
C GLY A 76 19.51 -30.22 49.41
N PRO A 77 20.35 -31.29 49.31
CA PRO A 77 21.28 -31.76 48.25
C PRO A 77 21.26 -33.31 47.96
N ASP A 78 22.04 -33.77 46.96
CA ASP A 78 22.72 -35.09 46.74
C ASP A 78 21.94 -36.43 46.57
N ASP A 79 22.34 -37.49 45.82
CA ASP A 79 23.37 -37.80 44.78
C ASP A 79 23.10 -39.25 44.22
N ARG A 80 23.58 -39.53 42.97
CA ARG A 80 23.92 -40.80 42.24
C ARG A 80 22.92 -41.93 41.85
N THR A 81 22.82 -42.18 40.53
CA THR A 81 23.41 -43.31 39.72
C THR A 81 22.56 -43.56 38.45
N ALA A 82 22.99 -43.15 37.24
CA ALA A 82 23.84 -43.85 36.26
C ALA A 82 23.07 -44.53 35.11
N SER A 83 23.10 -43.95 33.90
CA SER A 83 23.50 -44.66 32.66
C SER A 83 23.82 -43.67 31.53
N ARG A 84 24.92 -43.97 30.82
CA ARG A 84 25.68 -43.13 29.88
C ARG A 84 25.01 -42.96 28.51
N CYS A 85 25.25 -41.81 27.87
CA CYS A 85 25.72 -41.76 26.48
C CYS A 85 26.60 -40.50 26.29
N HIS A 86 27.81 -40.71 25.78
CA HIS A 86 28.92 -39.74 25.70
C HIS A 86 28.75 -38.69 24.59
N TYR A 87 29.13 -37.44 24.86
CA TYR A 87 29.79 -36.54 23.91
C TYR A 87 30.69 -35.55 24.69
N GLU A 88 31.96 -35.45 24.32
CA GLU A 88 32.98 -34.59 24.97
C GLU A 88 32.72 -33.09 24.74
N PRO A 89 33.07 -32.20 25.69
CA PRO A 89 33.03 -30.76 25.50
C PRO A 89 34.31 -30.25 24.83
N VAL A 90 34.13 -29.50 23.73
CA VAL A 90 35.22 -28.79 23.04
C VAL A 90 35.75 -27.65 23.92
N ARG A 91 37.08 -27.62 23.96
CA ARG A 91 37.98 -26.74 24.72
C ARG A 91 37.72 -25.25 24.54
N HIS A 92 37.98 -24.49 25.60
CA HIS A 92 38.27 -23.06 25.57
C HIS A 92 39.38 -22.77 24.54
N ALA A 93 39.16 -21.74 23.71
CA ALA A 93 40.18 -21.14 22.85
C ALA A 93 40.20 -19.62 23.09
N ASP A 94 41.42 -19.10 23.05
CA ASP A 94 41.92 -17.89 23.67
C ASP A 94 41.29 -16.54 23.33
N GLU A 95 41.48 -15.64 24.28
CA GLU A 95 41.38 -14.19 24.16
C GLU A 95 42.43 -13.63 23.18
N THR A 96 42.05 -13.43 21.92
CA THR A 96 42.54 -12.32 21.07
C THR A 96 41.46 -11.97 20.05
N ARG A 97 40.45 -11.21 20.50
CA ARG A 97 39.55 -10.48 19.60
C ARG A 97 40.28 -9.23 19.12
N ASP A 98 40.57 -9.14 17.83
CA ASP A 98 41.06 -7.90 17.22
C ASP A 98 40.07 -6.77 17.50
N ALA A 99 40.50 -5.85 18.36
CA ALA A 99 39.75 -4.63 18.67
C ALA A 99 39.63 -3.76 17.41
N VAL A 100 38.44 -3.18 17.21
CA VAL A 100 38.15 -2.23 16.14
C VAL A 100 39.09 -1.02 16.25
N GLN A 101 39.94 -0.80 15.26
CA GLN A 101 40.84 0.37 15.16
C GLN A 101 40.05 1.62 14.71
N TRP A 102 39.27 2.20 15.62
CA TRP A 102 38.38 3.36 15.40
C TRP A 102 39.12 4.60 14.83
N GLU A 103 40.39 4.76 15.16
CA GLU A 103 41.23 5.89 14.73
C GLU A 103 41.51 5.87 13.21
N SER A 104 41.68 4.69 12.61
CA SER A 104 41.91 4.55 11.16
C SER A 104 40.65 4.82 10.33
N MET A 105 39.47 4.47 10.86
CA MET A 105 38.17 4.77 10.24
C MET A 105 37.82 6.25 10.34
N THR A 106 38.04 6.86 11.52
CA THR A 106 37.82 8.30 11.73
C THR A 106 38.67 9.12 10.76
N LYS A 107 39.91 8.68 10.46
CA LYS A 107 40.82 9.32 9.51
C LYS A 107 40.44 9.14 8.02
N HIS A 108 39.73 8.05 7.67
CA HIS A 108 39.22 7.82 6.32
C HIS A 108 37.95 8.64 6.04
N PHE A 109 37.04 8.71 7.02
CA PHE A 109 35.74 9.39 6.88
C PHE A 109 35.76 10.88 7.25
N SER A 110 36.76 11.37 7.98
CA SER A 110 36.99 12.80 8.18
C SER A 110 37.31 13.56 6.89
N ARG A 111 37.65 12.83 5.81
CA ARG A 111 37.93 13.38 4.48
C ARG A 111 36.68 13.53 3.61
N LEU A 112 35.52 12.98 4.01
CA LEU A 112 34.29 13.03 3.20
C LEU A 112 33.63 14.43 3.17
N PRO A 113 33.49 15.14 4.30
CA PRO A 113 33.00 16.51 4.27
C PRO A 113 33.91 17.45 3.46
N PRO A 114 35.25 17.44 3.64
CA PRO A 114 36.17 18.15 2.75
C PRO A 114 36.03 17.71 1.29
N PHE A 115 35.90 16.41 0.99
CA PHE A 115 35.71 15.93 -0.39
C PHE A 115 34.42 16.45 -1.05
N ILE A 116 33.32 16.56 -0.29
CA ILE A 116 32.06 17.11 -0.78
C ILE A 116 32.20 18.60 -1.06
N ASP A 117 32.88 19.33 -0.16
CA ASP A 117 33.17 20.77 -0.33
C ASP A 117 34.16 21.01 -1.49
N ASP A 118 35.20 20.19 -1.63
CA ASP A 118 36.22 20.22 -2.69
C ASP A 118 35.64 19.85 -4.07
N ASN A 119 34.48 19.18 -4.12
CA ASN A 119 33.81 18.80 -5.36
C ASN A 119 32.45 19.49 -5.51
N VAL A 120 32.17 20.53 -4.72
CA VAL A 120 30.86 21.18 -4.66
C VAL A 120 30.41 21.69 -6.04
N ASP A 121 31.34 22.15 -6.88
CA ASP A 121 31.04 22.67 -8.21
C ASP A 121 30.67 21.55 -9.21
N LYS A 122 31.20 20.34 -9.05
CA LYS A 122 30.76 19.17 -9.84
C LYS A 122 29.35 18.73 -9.45
N PHE A 123 28.96 18.91 -8.20
CA PHE A 123 27.60 18.66 -7.71
C PHE A 123 26.61 19.77 -8.08
N LYS A 124 27.07 21.03 -8.15
CA LYS A 124 26.28 22.19 -8.63
C LYS A 124 25.99 22.14 -10.13
N ASN A 125 26.92 21.60 -10.94
CA ASN A 125 26.80 21.59 -12.39
C ASN A 125 25.88 20.47 -12.94
N GLY A 126 25.45 19.52 -12.10
CA GLY A 126 24.52 18.44 -12.47
C GLY A 126 25.08 17.45 -13.49
N ASN A 127 24.40 16.31 -13.65
CA ASN A 127 24.65 15.38 -14.76
C ASN A 127 23.60 15.63 -15.86
N PRO A 128 24.00 16.11 -17.05
CA PRO A 128 23.06 16.45 -18.13
C PRO A 128 22.32 15.23 -18.70
N ARG A 129 22.69 14.00 -18.32
CA ARG A 129 22.02 12.76 -18.78
C ARG A 129 20.87 12.28 -17.90
N THR A 130 20.72 12.79 -16.67
CA THR A 130 19.82 12.16 -15.67
C THR A 130 18.59 12.99 -15.30
N ASN A 131 18.45 14.24 -15.74
CA ASN A 131 17.24 15.07 -15.54
C ASN A 131 16.75 15.18 -14.06
N ILE A 132 17.67 15.13 -13.09
CA ILE A 132 17.37 15.25 -11.65
C ILE A 132 17.68 16.70 -11.18
N PRO A 133 16.76 17.40 -10.48
CA PRO A 133 16.97 18.80 -10.07
C PRO A 133 18.09 19.02 -9.01
N GLN A 134 18.79 20.15 -9.16
CA GLN A 134 20.04 20.58 -8.50
C GLN A 134 20.12 20.46 -6.96
N TYR A 135 19.02 20.56 -6.21
CA TYR A 135 19.04 20.58 -4.73
C TYR A 135 18.89 19.19 -4.07
N HIS A 136 18.53 18.16 -4.85
CA HIS A 136 18.19 16.85 -4.29
C HIS A 136 19.39 15.92 -4.07
N HIS A 137 20.58 16.24 -4.61
CA HIS A 137 21.77 15.40 -4.45
C HIS A 137 22.33 15.43 -3.02
N LEU A 138 22.46 16.60 -2.38
CA LEU A 138 23.17 16.73 -1.10
C LEU A 138 22.43 16.14 0.09
N HIS A 139 21.11 16.38 0.21
CA HIS A 139 20.31 15.77 1.28
C HIS A 139 20.16 14.26 1.09
N TYR A 140 19.96 13.81 -0.15
CA TYR A 140 19.92 12.39 -0.48
C TYR A 140 21.23 11.67 -0.11
N TYR A 141 22.41 12.22 -0.45
CA TYR A 141 23.68 11.61 -0.07
C TYR A 141 23.94 11.68 1.43
N ARG A 142 23.46 12.71 2.15
CA ARG A 142 23.56 12.79 3.60
C ARG A 142 22.71 11.73 4.31
N ASP A 143 21.50 11.48 3.81
CA ASP A 143 20.59 10.47 4.35
C ASP A 143 21.06 9.05 3.97
N LEU A 144 21.56 8.87 2.74
CA LEU A 144 22.25 7.65 2.29
C LEU A 144 23.52 7.39 3.11
N HIS A 145 24.23 8.44 3.54
CA HIS A 145 25.42 8.38 4.40
C HIS A 145 25.08 7.92 5.82
N GLN A 146 24.00 8.44 6.43
CA GLN A 146 23.51 7.95 7.71
C GLN A 146 23.04 6.49 7.63
N LEU A 147 22.37 6.11 6.53
CA LEU A 147 21.97 4.72 6.26
C LEU A 147 23.17 3.78 6.06
N HIS A 148 24.18 4.22 5.30
CA HIS A 148 25.40 3.45 5.07
C HIS A 148 26.24 3.28 6.33
N GLN A 149 26.28 4.26 7.23
CA GLN A 149 26.94 4.13 8.53
C GLN A 149 26.30 3.02 9.38
N VAL A 150 24.96 2.91 9.36
CA VAL A 150 24.22 1.86 10.07
C VAL A 150 24.39 0.48 9.40
N ALA A 151 24.35 0.43 8.05
CA ALA A 151 24.51 -0.80 7.29
C ALA A 151 25.95 -1.35 7.26
N TYR A 152 26.97 -0.50 7.38
CA TYR A 152 28.38 -0.91 7.37
C TYR A 152 28.86 -1.36 8.75
N ALA A 153 28.36 -0.76 9.84
CA ALA A 153 28.65 -1.18 11.21
C ALA A 153 28.27 -2.64 11.52
N THR A 154 27.52 -3.31 10.64
CA THR A 154 26.97 -4.66 10.83
C THR A 154 27.53 -5.72 9.86
N ARG A 155 28.47 -5.38 8.97
CA ARG A 155 28.78 -6.20 7.77
C ARG A 155 30.04 -7.07 7.79
N ASN A 156 30.86 -7.09 8.85
CA ASN A 156 32.07 -7.93 8.84
C ASN A 156 31.86 -9.29 9.54
N SER A 157 31.33 -10.24 8.79
CA SER A 157 31.59 -11.67 8.99
C SER A 157 31.58 -12.35 7.61
N SER A 158 32.77 -12.61 7.08
CA SER A 158 33.03 -13.12 5.73
C SER A 158 32.89 -14.64 5.67
N ILE A 159 31.96 -15.17 4.87
CA ILE A 159 32.08 -16.52 4.26
C ILE A 159 31.46 -16.50 2.86
N GLY A 160 32.24 -16.87 1.85
CA GLY A 160 31.84 -16.92 0.43
C GLY A 160 30.80 -18.00 0.13
N ARG A 161 29.94 -17.76 -0.87
CA ARG A 161 29.03 -18.79 -1.42
C ARG A 161 29.06 -18.84 -2.95
N ASN A 162 28.86 -20.06 -3.42
CA ASN A 162 28.81 -20.54 -4.80
C ASN A 162 27.39 -20.33 -5.41
N PRO A 163 27.21 -19.86 -6.66
CA PRO A 163 25.91 -19.33 -7.15
C PRO A 163 24.82 -20.34 -7.56
N GLN A 164 24.95 -21.65 -7.29
CA GLN A 164 24.07 -22.67 -7.91
C GLN A 164 23.17 -23.50 -6.97
N GLN A 165 22.91 -23.08 -5.73
CA GLN A 165 21.94 -23.78 -4.87
C GLN A 165 20.52 -23.17 -4.94
N PRO A 166 19.48 -23.97 -5.27
CA PRO A 166 18.09 -23.51 -5.22
C PRO A 166 17.63 -23.29 -3.76
N CYS A 167 16.97 -22.16 -3.49
CA CYS A 167 16.52 -21.70 -2.15
C CYS A 167 15.66 -22.68 -1.35
N CYS A 168 15.19 -23.74 -1.98
CA CYS A 168 13.93 -24.36 -1.61
C CYS A 168 14.02 -25.87 -1.90
N LYS A 169 14.69 -26.61 -1.00
CA LYS A 169 14.40 -28.04 -0.80
C LYS A 169 13.36 -28.19 0.31
N PRO A 170 12.46 -29.18 0.24
CA PRO A 170 11.40 -29.39 1.22
C PRO A 170 12.00 -30.06 2.46
N LEU A 171 12.50 -29.28 3.43
CA LEU A 171 13.02 -29.81 4.69
C LEU A 171 12.80 -28.80 5.81
N LYS A 172 12.12 -29.27 6.86
CA LYS A 172 12.20 -28.84 8.26
C LYS A 172 12.68 -27.41 8.46
N TRP A 173 11.74 -26.52 8.76
CA TRP A 173 11.99 -25.20 9.32
C TRP A 173 13.12 -25.29 10.36
N ASN A 174 14.33 -24.88 9.99
CA ASN A 174 15.39 -24.66 10.96
C ASN A 174 15.10 -23.29 11.57
N PRO A 175 14.84 -23.17 12.88
CA PRO A 175 14.58 -21.88 13.53
C PRO A 175 15.73 -20.86 13.36
N PHE A 176 16.89 -21.29 12.86
CA PHE A 176 18.05 -20.46 12.55
C PHE A 176 18.41 -20.38 11.05
N GLY A 177 17.52 -20.80 10.14
CA GLY A 177 17.81 -20.94 8.72
C GLY A 177 17.28 -19.83 7.81
N GLY A 178 17.96 -18.68 7.79
CA GLY A 178 17.86 -17.64 6.75
C GLY A 178 19.24 -16.97 6.58
N PRO A 179 19.62 -16.42 5.41
CA PRO A 179 20.95 -15.85 5.18
C PRO A 179 21.33 -14.81 6.25
N THR A 180 22.28 -15.17 7.11
CA THR A 180 22.94 -14.30 8.09
C THR A 180 23.42 -13.01 7.38
N GLY A 181 22.77 -11.89 7.68
CA GLY A 181 23.23 -10.55 7.25
C GLY A 181 22.17 -9.58 6.72
N THR A 182 20.91 -9.96 6.53
CA THR A 182 19.87 -9.08 5.89
C THR A 182 18.65 -8.78 6.76
N TYR A 183 18.69 -9.09 8.06
CA TYR A 183 17.47 -9.05 8.90
C TYR A 183 17.36 -7.83 9.83
N MET A 184 18.38 -7.00 10.06
CA MET A 184 18.23 -5.93 11.07
C MET A 184 17.26 -4.80 10.65
N ASN A 185 17.22 -4.42 9.36
CA ASN A 185 16.44 -3.25 8.92
C ASN A 185 14.94 -3.53 8.77
N ALA A 186 14.55 -4.70 8.25
CA ALA A 186 13.14 -5.08 8.20
C ALA A 186 12.53 -5.13 9.61
N PHE A 187 13.32 -5.50 10.62
CA PHE A 187 12.90 -5.57 12.02
C PHE A 187 12.74 -4.20 12.66
N TYR A 188 13.71 -3.31 12.40
CA TYR A 188 13.69 -1.95 12.93
C TYR A 188 12.60 -1.10 12.27
N LEU A 189 12.42 -1.21 10.95
CA LEU A 189 11.45 -0.39 10.23
C LEU A 189 10.01 -0.88 10.35
N SER A 190 9.81 -2.14 10.73
CA SER A 190 8.48 -2.69 11.06
C SER A 190 8.15 -2.63 12.56
N GLU A 191 8.99 -1.97 13.37
CA GLU A 191 8.75 -1.83 14.81
C GLU A 191 7.56 -0.89 15.05
N PRO A 192 6.46 -1.35 15.67
CA PRO A 192 5.26 -0.55 15.83
C PRO A 192 5.47 0.72 16.67
N GLY A 193 6.35 0.67 17.69
CA GLY A 193 6.63 1.80 18.58
C GLY A 193 7.08 3.07 17.85
N ARG A 194 7.79 2.95 16.73
CA ARG A 194 8.17 4.09 15.85
C ARG A 194 6.97 4.89 15.34
N TYR A 195 5.79 4.29 15.30
CA TYR A 195 4.58 4.85 14.72
C TYR A 195 3.57 5.32 15.77
N ALA A 196 3.87 5.19 17.06
CA ALA A 196 2.96 5.53 18.17
C ALA A 196 2.50 7.01 18.19
N THR A 197 3.28 7.92 17.60
CA THR A 197 2.93 9.36 17.56
C THR A 197 2.19 9.78 16.28
N HIS A 198 1.93 8.85 15.36
CA HIS A 198 1.40 9.19 14.04
C HIS A 198 0.01 9.83 14.10
N ALA A 199 -0.97 9.17 14.72
CA ALA A 199 -2.34 9.69 14.79
C ALA A 199 -2.38 11.08 15.42
N LYS A 200 -1.63 11.28 16.51
CA LYS A 200 -1.50 12.59 17.18
C LYS A 200 -0.98 13.68 16.23
N LYS A 201 0.03 13.37 15.41
CA LYS A 201 0.57 14.32 14.41
C LYS A 201 -0.47 14.68 13.35
N VAL A 202 -1.18 13.68 12.83
CA VAL A 202 -2.24 13.89 11.82
C VAL A 202 -3.37 14.77 12.37
N ILE A 203 -3.79 14.52 13.61
CA ILE A 203 -4.81 15.33 14.31
C ILE A 203 -4.31 16.75 14.56
N CYS A 204 -3.07 16.90 15.01
CA CYS A 204 -2.45 18.21 15.21
C CYS A 204 -2.42 19.01 13.90
N ASP A 205 -2.02 18.38 12.79
CA ASP A 205 -1.99 19.04 11.48
C ASP A 205 -3.39 19.50 11.05
N ASP A 206 -4.43 18.70 11.31
CA ASP A 206 -5.83 19.07 11.00
C ASP A 206 -6.31 20.24 11.85
N SER A 207 -5.89 20.33 13.12
CA SER A 207 -6.28 21.44 14.00
C SER A 207 -5.71 22.80 13.60
N LEU A 208 -4.71 22.82 12.72
CA LEU A 208 -4.11 24.04 12.18
C LEU A 208 -4.83 24.57 10.94
N VAL A 209 -5.80 23.84 10.41
CA VAL A 209 -6.54 24.23 9.21
C VAL A 209 -7.74 25.08 9.61
N GLU A 210 -7.75 26.32 9.16
CA GLU A 210 -8.89 27.22 9.28
C GLU A 210 -9.74 27.13 8.01
N MET A 211 -11.05 26.95 8.19
CA MET A 211 -11.99 26.87 7.08
C MET A 211 -12.81 28.15 6.98
N ASP A 212 -13.02 28.62 5.75
CA ASP A 212 -13.94 29.70 5.47
C ASP A 212 -15.37 29.21 5.67
N GLU A 213 -16.00 29.69 6.75
CA GLU A 213 -17.38 29.33 7.10
C GLU A 213 -18.40 29.83 6.08
N THR A 214 -18.04 30.81 5.23
CA THR A 214 -18.93 31.31 4.16
C THR A 214 -19.00 30.35 2.97
N ASP A 215 -18.00 29.49 2.78
CA ASP A 215 -18.06 28.36 1.86
C ASP A 215 -18.67 27.14 2.57
N GLU A 216 -20.01 27.10 2.60
CA GLU A 216 -20.78 26.05 3.25
C GLU A 216 -20.43 24.65 2.74
N LEU A 217 -20.11 24.51 1.44
CA LEU A 217 -19.74 23.22 0.84
C LEU A 217 -18.36 22.77 1.30
N SER A 218 -17.36 23.66 1.31
CA SER A 218 -16.04 23.35 1.87
C SER A 218 -16.14 22.98 3.35
N SER A 219 -16.93 23.73 4.12
CA SER A 219 -17.21 23.46 5.53
C SER A 219 -17.90 22.11 5.74
N ALA A 220 -18.84 21.73 4.87
CA ALA A 220 -19.50 20.42 4.91
C ALA A 220 -18.54 19.27 4.57
N ILE A 221 -17.66 19.45 3.57
CA ILE A 221 -16.61 18.48 3.22
C ILE A 221 -15.66 18.28 4.40
N TRP A 222 -15.20 19.38 5.02
CA TRP A 222 -14.30 19.33 6.16
C TRP A 222 -14.94 18.64 7.38
N ARG A 223 -16.18 18.98 7.74
CA ARG A 223 -16.93 18.30 8.82
C ARG A 223 -17.08 16.81 8.54
N ARG A 224 -17.53 16.44 7.33
CA ARG A 224 -17.66 15.03 6.95
C ARG A 224 -16.32 14.29 7.04
N TYR A 225 -15.21 14.94 6.67
CA TYR A 225 -13.87 14.39 6.84
C TYR A 225 -13.54 14.15 8.32
N LEU A 226 -13.74 15.14 9.20
CA LEU A 226 -13.47 15.00 10.62
C LEU A 226 -14.31 13.90 11.28
N ASP A 227 -15.58 13.74 10.86
CA ASP A 227 -16.51 12.74 11.39
C ASP A 227 -16.18 11.30 10.97
N ASN A 228 -15.41 11.12 9.88
CA ASN A 228 -15.20 9.80 9.28
C ASN A 228 -13.73 9.38 9.16
N ARG A 229 -12.78 10.31 9.37
CA ARG A 229 -11.34 10.01 9.36
C ARG A 229 -11.02 9.05 10.49
N GLN A 230 -9.91 8.32 10.36
CA GLN A 230 -9.45 7.44 11.40
C GLN A 230 -9.15 8.23 12.69
N SER A 231 -9.88 7.90 13.75
CA SER A 231 -9.71 8.42 15.09
C SER A 231 -8.43 7.90 15.74
N GLU A 232 -7.98 8.60 16.77
CA GLU A 232 -6.83 8.17 17.58
C GLU A 232 -7.09 6.81 18.24
N ASP A 233 -8.31 6.55 18.72
CA ASP A 233 -8.68 5.30 19.37
C ASP A 233 -8.65 4.10 18.41
N VAL A 234 -9.20 4.28 17.20
CA VAL A 234 -9.14 3.24 16.15
C VAL A 234 -7.70 3.01 15.73
N TYR A 235 -6.89 4.06 15.58
CA TYR A 235 -5.47 3.92 15.29
C TYR A 235 -4.72 3.16 16.38
N ASN A 236 -4.92 3.51 17.64
CA ASN A 236 -4.28 2.85 18.80
C ASN A 236 -4.71 1.38 18.92
N THR A 237 -5.97 1.06 18.60
CA THR A 237 -6.46 -0.32 18.54
C THR A 237 -5.69 -1.11 17.48
N LYS A 238 -5.54 -0.58 16.27
CA LYS A 238 -4.78 -1.23 15.19
C LYS A 238 -3.29 -1.32 15.49
N LEU A 239 -2.73 -0.32 16.17
CA LEU A 239 -1.35 -0.33 16.62
C LEU A 239 -1.10 -1.41 17.69
N THR A 240 -2.03 -1.57 18.62
CA THR A 240 -1.98 -2.63 19.65
C THR A 240 -2.04 -4.00 19.00
N MET A 241 -2.96 -4.21 18.05
CA MET A 241 -3.01 -5.43 17.23
C MET A 241 -1.67 -5.68 16.52
N TRP A 242 -1.07 -4.63 15.93
CA TRP A 242 0.23 -4.75 15.27
C TRP A 242 1.35 -5.15 16.24
N CYS A 243 1.39 -4.58 17.44
CA CYS A 243 2.31 -4.98 18.52
C CYS A 243 2.15 -6.46 18.87
N THR A 244 0.92 -6.90 19.15
CA THR A 244 0.63 -8.28 19.55
C THR A 244 0.99 -9.29 18.45
N LEU A 245 0.55 -9.05 17.21
CA LEU A 245 0.87 -9.92 16.08
C LEU A 245 2.38 -9.94 15.80
N SER A 246 3.07 -8.80 15.88
CA SER A 246 4.51 -8.72 15.68
C SER A 246 5.27 -9.49 16.75
N ALA A 247 4.88 -9.36 18.02
CA ALA A 247 5.51 -10.10 19.13
C ALA A 247 5.35 -11.61 18.94
N LEU A 248 4.13 -12.05 18.61
CA LEU A 248 3.83 -13.45 18.34
C LEU A 248 4.67 -14.02 17.20
N ILE A 249 4.69 -13.33 16.05
CA ILE A 249 5.47 -13.75 14.89
C ILE A 249 6.96 -13.80 15.22
N LYS A 250 7.50 -12.77 15.90
CA LYS A 250 8.92 -12.72 16.27
C LYS A 250 9.32 -13.86 17.20
N SER A 251 8.42 -14.28 18.11
CA SER A 251 8.69 -15.39 19.04
C SER A 251 8.89 -16.74 18.35
N ARG A 252 8.25 -16.95 17.18
CA ARG A 252 8.31 -18.22 16.43
C ARG A 252 9.14 -18.12 15.15
N ALA A 253 9.29 -16.92 14.60
CA ALA A 253 9.88 -16.63 13.30
C ALA A 253 10.70 -15.33 13.35
N PRO A 254 11.84 -15.30 14.07
CA PRO A 254 12.65 -14.10 14.31
C PRO A 254 13.39 -13.59 13.06
N GLY A 255 13.09 -14.11 11.86
CA GLY A 255 13.54 -13.57 10.57
C GLY A 255 12.44 -12.90 9.74
N CYS A 256 11.21 -12.81 10.27
CA CYS A 256 10.07 -12.17 9.59
C CYS A 256 9.78 -10.77 10.14
N GLY A 257 9.44 -9.83 9.26
CA GLY A 257 8.91 -8.52 9.61
C GLY A 257 7.41 -8.46 9.32
N LEU A 258 6.64 -7.71 10.11
CA LEU A 258 5.21 -7.50 9.88
C LEU A 258 4.96 -6.01 9.71
N TYR A 259 4.46 -5.59 8.55
CA TYR A 259 4.13 -4.19 8.28
C TYR A 259 2.63 -3.99 8.32
N LEU A 260 2.17 -3.00 9.11
CA LEU A 260 0.83 -2.44 8.95
C LEU A 260 0.85 -1.51 7.74
N VAL A 261 -0.04 -1.74 6.78
CA VAL A 261 -0.06 -1.06 5.47
C VAL A 261 -1.45 -0.53 5.16
N GLY A 262 -1.63 -0.01 3.94
CA GLY A 262 -2.94 0.39 3.43
C GLY A 262 -3.49 1.62 4.14
N SER A 263 -4.82 1.64 4.26
CA SER A 263 -5.58 2.81 4.73
C SER A 263 -5.17 3.30 6.13
N THR A 264 -4.71 2.37 6.98
CA THR A 264 -4.29 2.68 8.35
C THR A 264 -3.02 3.54 8.40
N MET A 265 -2.13 3.40 7.42
CA MET A 265 -0.80 4.02 7.46
C MET A 265 -0.56 5.01 6.33
N ASN A 266 -1.42 5.04 5.31
CA ASN A 266 -1.28 5.91 4.14
C ASN A 266 -1.91 7.31 4.29
N GLY A 267 -2.54 7.60 5.43
CA GLY A 267 -3.18 8.90 5.70
C GLY A 267 -4.60 9.07 5.15
N PHE A 268 -5.19 8.02 4.56
CA PHE A 268 -6.53 8.03 3.96
C PHE A 268 -7.49 7.03 4.61
N GLY A 269 -7.20 6.63 5.86
CA GLY A 269 -8.02 5.75 6.68
C GLY A 269 -9.23 6.45 7.28
N GLY A 270 -10.32 5.69 7.41
CA GLY A 270 -11.48 6.05 8.22
C GLY A 270 -11.70 5.05 9.36
N ASP A 271 -12.58 5.36 10.29
CA ASP A 271 -12.86 4.51 11.47
C ASP A 271 -13.37 3.11 11.10
N VAL A 272 -14.08 3.00 9.98
CA VAL A 272 -14.60 1.73 9.45
C VAL A 272 -13.63 1.01 8.51
N SER A 273 -12.40 1.53 8.33
CA SER A 273 -11.45 0.90 7.41
C SER A 273 -10.83 -0.36 8.02
N ASP A 274 -10.56 -1.34 7.18
CA ASP A 274 -9.85 -2.57 7.54
C ASP A 274 -8.42 -2.29 8.04
N ALA A 275 -7.80 -3.31 8.64
CA ALA A 275 -6.37 -3.33 8.93
C ALA A 275 -5.65 -4.25 7.95
N ASP A 276 -4.85 -3.66 7.07
CA ASP A 276 -4.06 -4.40 6.09
C ASP A 276 -2.65 -4.68 6.64
N PHE A 277 -2.19 -5.92 6.58
CA PHE A 277 -0.84 -6.31 6.96
C PHE A 277 -0.07 -6.95 5.82
N CYS A 278 1.24 -6.74 5.81
CA CYS A 278 2.19 -7.41 4.93
C CYS A 278 3.26 -8.12 5.76
N LEU A 279 3.22 -9.45 5.76
CA LEU A 279 4.26 -10.30 6.32
C LEU A 279 5.43 -10.37 5.34
N LEU A 280 6.59 -9.85 5.73
CA LEU A 280 7.82 -9.94 4.97
C LEU A 280 8.66 -11.11 5.49
N THR A 281 8.98 -12.03 4.59
CA THR A 281 9.81 -13.21 4.86
C THR A 281 11.09 -13.13 4.03
N GLY A 282 12.19 -13.73 4.52
CA GLY A 282 13.51 -13.67 3.87
C GLY A 282 13.60 -14.25 2.44
N CYS A 283 12.52 -14.80 1.89
CA CYS A 283 12.46 -15.27 0.50
C CYS A 283 12.47 -14.13 -0.54
N THR A 284 12.33 -12.86 -0.13
CA THR A 284 12.20 -11.72 -1.06
C THR A 284 13.52 -11.21 -1.66
N ALA A 285 14.65 -11.40 -0.98
CA ALA A 285 15.93 -10.81 -1.41
C ALA A 285 16.53 -11.45 -2.67
N ALA A 286 16.17 -12.70 -3.00
CA ALA A 286 16.73 -13.42 -4.14
C ALA A 286 16.00 -13.16 -5.47
N ALA A 287 14.76 -12.66 -5.44
CA ALA A 287 13.90 -12.55 -6.62
C ALA A 287 14.06 -11.23 -7.37
N SER A 288 14.26 -10.13 -6.63
CA SER A 288 14.32 -8.78 -7.19
C SER A 288 15.58 -8.52 -8.02
N ALA A 289 16.64 -9.31 -7.82
CA ALA A 289 17.92 -9.15 -8.50
C ALA A 289 17.99 -9.83 -9.88
N ALA A 290 17.04 -10.70 -10.22
CA ALA A 290 17.22 -11.64 -11.33
C ALA A 290 16.51 -11.26 -12.65
N VAL A 291 15.73 -10.18 -12.73
CA VAL A 291 15.01 -9.86 -13.98
C VAL A 291 15.05 -8.38 -14.29
N SER A 292 16.23 -7.90 -14.68
CA SER A 292 16.38 -6.63 -15.39
C SER A 292 16.68 -6.91 -16.86
N VAL A 293 15.72 -6.50 -17.69
CA VAL A 293 15.86 -6.04 -19.09
C VAL A 293 16.10 -7.10 -20.18
N GLY A 294 15.10 -7.22 -21.08
CA GLY A 294 15.26 -7.72 -22.44
C GLY A 294 15.31 -9.24 -22.59
N GLY A 295 14.16 -9.91 -22.68
CA GLY A 295 14.15 -11.34 -22.96
C GLY A 295 12.89 -11.78 -23.70
N GLY A 296 13.07 -12.62 -24.72
CA GLY A 296 11.98 -13.23 -25.49
C GLY A 296 11.04 -14.08 -24.63
N GLN A 297 10.12 -14.82 -25.28
CA GLN A 297 9.08 -15.63 -24.61
C GLN A 297 9.62 -16.52 -23.47
N HIS A 298 10.85 -17.04 -23.60
CA HIS A 298 11.52 -17.86 -22.59
C HIS A 298 11.76 -17.14 -21.26
N GLN A 299 12.23 -15.88 -21.27
CA GLN A 299 12.51 -15.14 -20.04
C GLN A 299 11.22 -14.79 -19.28
N ARG A 300 10.13 -14.51 -20.01
CA ARG A 300 8.80 -14.29 -19.41
C ARG A 300 8.26 -15.55 -18.74
N ALA A 301 8.47 -16.72 -19.35
CA ALA A 301 8.06 -17.99 -18.77
C ALA A 301 8.82 -18.29 -17.46
N ILE A 302 10.13 -18.04 -17.42
CA ILE A 302 10.94 -18.17 -16.20
C ILE A 302 10.43 -17.23 -15.10
N ALA A 303 10.16 -15.96 -15.44
CA ALA A 303 9.66 -14.98 -14.50
C ALA A 303 8.26 -15.33 -13.96
N ALA A 304 7.36 -15.82 -14.81
CA ALA A 304 6.04 -16.28 -14.41
C ALA A 304 6.11 -17.50 -13.49
N ALA A 305 6.99 -18.47 -13.79
CA ALA A 305 7.21 -19.63 -12.93
C ALA A 305 7.80 -19.24 -11.56
N ALA A 306 8.67 -18.22 -11.53
CA ALA A 306 9.18 -17.66 -10.29
C ALA A 306 8.06 -16.97 -9.47
N ASP A 307 7.23 -16.14 -10.11
CA ASP A 307 6.08 -15.47 -9.46
C ASP A 307 5.10 -16.49 -8.85
N GLU A 308 4.77 -17.56 -9.58
CA GLU A 308 3.90 -18.63 -9.09
C GLU A 308 4.51 -19.41 -7.92
N ARG A 309 5.83 -19.64 -7.94
CA ARG A 309 6.56 -20.21 -6.78
C ARG A 309 6.48 -19.28 -5.58
N HIS A 310 6.68 -17.98 -5.76
CA HIS A 310 6.54 -17.00 -4.67
C HIS A 310 5.12 -16.97 -4.12
N ARG A 311 4.11 -17.03 -4.99
CA ARG A 311 2.71 -17.12 -4.59
C ARG A 311 2.45 -18.35 -3.74
N SER A 312 2.96 -19.51 -4.15
CA SER A 312 2.85 -20.77 -3.41
C SER A 312 3.54 -20.69 -2.04
N CYS A 313 4.77 -20.18 -1.98
CA CYS A 313 5.45 -19.91 -0.71
C CYS A 313 4.64 -18.95 0.18
N GLY A 314 4.03 -17.92 -0.41
CA GLY A 314 3.16 -16.98 0.30
C GLY A 314 1.97 -17.69 0.97
N VAL A 315 1.28 -18.57 0.23
CA VAL A 315 0.18 -19.40 0.77
C VAL A 315 0.64 -20.24 1.95
N GLU A 316 1.77 -20.95 1.83
CA GLU A 316 2.30 -21.77 2.93
C GLU A 316 2.58 -20.94 4.20
N ARG A 317 3.10 -19.72 4.03
CA ARG A 317 3.37 -18.81 5.16
C ARG A 317 2.09 -18.28 5.80
N LEU A 318 1.06 -18.01 5.00
CA LEU A 318 -0.25 -17.63 5.52
C LEU A 318 -0.93 -18.80 6.24
N GLN A 319 -0.82 -20.03 5.73
CA GLN A 319 -1.31 -21.23 6.40
C GLN A 319 -0.61 -21.46 7.75
N TRP A 320 0.72 -21.27 7.79
CA TRP A 320 1.49 -21.32 9.03
C TRP A 320 1.00 -20.27 10.04
N LEU A 321 0.83 -19.01 9.62
CA LEU A 321 0.35 -17.95 10.50
C LEU A 321 -1.07 -18.21 11.00
N MET A 322 -1.96 -18.68 10.12
CA MET A 322 -3.31 -19.07 10.48
C MET A 322 -3.32 -20.18 11.55
N ALA A 323 -2.48 -21.20 11.39
CA ALA A 323 -2.32 -22.27 12.38
C ALA A 323 -1.70 -21.77 13.69
N LEU A 324 -0.80 -20.78 13.63
CA LEU A 324 -0.22 -20.14 14.81
C LEU A 324 -1.27 -19.38 15.61
N LEU A 325 -2.08 -18.55 14.93
CA LEU A 325 -3.19 -17.80 15.55
C LEU A 325 -4.25 -18.71 16.17
N GLY A 326 -4.46 -19.92 15.63
CA GLY A 326 -5.41 -20.89 16.18
C GLY A 326 -4.89 -21.69 17.38
N ARG A 327 -3.57 -21.69 17.64
CA ARG A 327 -2.95 -22.47 18.73
C ARG A 327 -2.52 -21.60 19.91
N GLU A 328 -2.04 -20.41 19.63
CA GLU A 328 -1.47 -19.53 20.63
C GLU A 328 -2.58 -18.67 21.23
N ARG A 329 -2.66 -18.66 22.57
CA ARG A 329 -3.53 -17.73 23.27
C ARG A 329 -2.89 -16.34 23.17
N LEU A 330 -3.61 -15.42 22.55
CA LEU A 330 -3.28 -13.99 22.60
C LEU A 330 -3.64 -13.44 23.99
N ASP A 331 -3.76 -12.13 24.13
CA ASP A 331 -4.28 -11.52 25.36
C ASP A 331 -5.66 -12.09 25.73
N ASP A 332 -5.98 -12.19 27.02
CA ASP A 332 -7.19 -12.85 27.53
C ASP A 332 -8.51 -12.25 27.01
N ASP A 333 -8.47 -11.04 26.45
CA ASP A 333 -9.61 -10.28 25.91
C ASP A 333 -9.64 -10.21 24.37
N VAL A 334 -8.71 -10.87 23.68
CA VAL A 334 -8.64 -10.87 22.21
C VAL A 334 -9.11 -12.20 21.64
N ALA A 335 -10.05 -12.14 20.69
CA ALA A 335 -10.48 -13.27 19.89
C ALA A 335 -10.18 -13.06 18.40
N ILE A 336 -9.61 -14.09 17.77
CA ILE A 336 -9.49 -14.20 16.31
C ILE A 336 -10.67 -15.02 15.82
N VAL A 337 -11.52 -14.43 14.99
CA VAL A 337 -12.75 -15.06 14.50
C VAL A 337 -12.69 -15.26 12.99
N ASP A 338 -13.19 -16.40 12.52
CA ASP A 338 -13.29 -16.80 11.11
C ASP A 338 -11.99 -16.66 10.28
N PRO A 339 -10.84 -17.20 10.75
CA PRO A 339 -9.61 -17.12 9.97
C PRO A 339 -9.68 -18.04 8.74
N HIS A 340 -9.54 -17.45 7.55
CA HIS A 340 -9.55 -18.18 6.28
C HIS A 340 -8.64 -17.52 5.24
N ILE A 341 -8.15 -18.32 4.28
CA ILE A 341 -7.31 -17.82 3.18
C ILE A 341 -8.15 -17.66 1.92
N VAL A 342 -8.10 -16.47 1.34
CA VAL A 342 -8.65 -16.18 0.01
C VAL A 342 -7.56 -16.39 -1.04
N TYR A 343 -7.75 -17.40 -1.89
CA TYR A 343 -6.82 -17.77 -2.96
C TYR A 343 -7.01 -16.90 -4.21
N ALA A 344 -6.60 -15.63 -4.12
CA ALA A 344 -6.57 -14.70 -5.25
C ALA A 344 -5.15 -14.58 -5.85
N LYS A 345 -4.97 -13.69 -6.84
CA LYS A 345 -3.65 -13.36 -7.42
C LYS A 345 -2.63 -12.98 -6.34
N VAL A 346 -3.06 -12.23 -5.33
CA VAL A 346 -2.35 -12.05 -4.07
C VAL A 346 -3.16 -12.79 -3.00
N PRO A 347 -2.65 -13.92 -2.47
CA PRO A 347 -3.30 -14.64 -1.37
C PRO A 347 -3.39 -13.76 -0.12
N ILE A 348 -4.54 -13.78 0.54
CA ILE A 348 -4.81 -12.98 1.74
C ILE A 348 -5.39 -13.90 2.82
N LEU A 349 -4.80 -13.87 4.01
CA LEU A 349 -5.39 -14.41 5.23
C LEU A 349 -6.33 -13.34 5.79
N ARG A 350 -7.63 -13.63 5.80
CA ARG A 350 -8.67 -12.76 6.36
C ARG A 350 -9.17 -13.32 7.68
N PHE A 351 -9.39 -12.46 8.66
CA PHE A 351 -10.02 -12.78 9.93
C PHE A 351 -10.59 -11.53 10.58
N TRP A 352 -11.37 -11.70 11.65
CA TRP A 352 -11.80 -10.61 12.51
C TRP A 352 -11.00 -10.60 13.80
N TRP A 353 -10.46 -9.43 14.12
CA TRP A 353 -9.88 -9.12 15.42
C TRP A 353 -10.98 -8.56 16.31
N VAL A 354 -11.35 -9.29 17.37
CA VAL A 354 -12.39 -8.89 18.30
C VAL A 354 -11.77 -8.65 19.68
N LYS A 355 -11.90 -7.43 20.20
CA LYS A 355 -11.48 -7.04 21.55
C LYS A 355 -12.52 -6.08 22.14
N ASP A 356 -12.95 -6.29 23.37
CA ASP A 356 -13.92 -5.44 24.08
C ASP A 356 -15.22 -5.14 23.29
N ASN A 357 -15.71 -6.13 22.52
CA ASN A 357 -16.84 -6.01 21.58
C ASN A 357 -16.60 -5.10 20.35
N ALA A 358 -15.41 -4.53 20.19
CA ALA A 358 -15.00 -3.90 18.94
C ALA A 358 -14.46 -4.96 17.98
N ARG A 359 -14.92 -4.91 16.72
CA ARG A 359 -14.45 -5.79 15.64
C ARG A 359 -13.67 -4.96 14.62
N VAL A 360 -12.50 -5.46 14.25
CA VAL A 360 -11.70 -4.95 13.13
C VAL A 360 -11.52 -6.06 12.11
N ASP A 361 -11.85 -5.79 10.85
CA ASP A 361 -11.57 -6.70 9.74
C ASP A 361 -10.08 -6.60 9.38
N VAL A 362 -9.42 -7.76 9.28
CA VAL A 362 -7.97 -7.85 9.09
C VAL A 362 -7.66 -8.64 7.82
N ASP A 363 -6.88 -8.03 6.94
CA ASP A 363 -6.39 -8.63 5.70
C ASP A 363 -4.86 -8.72 5.75
N LEU A 364 -4.30 -9.93 5.79
CA LEU A 364 -2.85 -10.15 5.86
C LEU A 364 -2.34 -10.88 4.62
N CYS A 365 -1.41 -10.26 3.91
CA CYS A 365 -0.72 -10.83 2.75
C CYS A 365 0.74 -11.16 3.08
N CYS A 366 1.38 -12.01 2.28
CA CYS A 366 2.79 -12.37 2.43
C CYS A 366 3.61 -11.88 1.24
N ASN A 367 4.72 -11.21 1.51
CA ASN A 367 5.70 -10.70 0.54
C ASN A 367 5.13 -9.75 -0.53
N ASN A 368 3.96 -9.13 -0.29
CA ASN A 368 3.39 -8.14 -1.19
C ASN A 368 4.06 -6.77 -0.98
N VAL A 369 5.34 -6.65 -1.37
CA VAL A 369 6.17 -5.47 -1.10
C VAL A 369 5.65 -4.19 -1.77
N VAL A 370 4.94 -4.31 -2.89
CA VAL A 370 4.31 -3.17 -3.57
C VAL A 370 3.28 -2.48 -2.66
N GLY A 371 2.58 -3.23 -1.79
CA GLY A 371 1.66 -2.65 -0.81
C GLY A 371 2.36 -1.74 0.20
N ILE A 372 3.57 -2.09 0.63
CA ILE A 372 4.39 -1.27 1.54
C ILE A 372 4.83 0.02 0.82
N ARG A 373 5.32 -0.11 -0.43
CA ARG A 373 5.73 1.05 -1.25
C ARG A 373 4.59 2.03 -1.51
N ASN A 374 3.42 1.50 -1.85
CA ASN A 374 2.23 2.30 -2.08
C ASN A 374 1.78 3.02 -0.82
N THR A 375 1.79 2.33 0.31
CA THR A 375 1.45 2.93 1.61
C THR A 375 2.35 4.13 1.90
N HIS A 376 3.66 3.96 1.70
CA HIS A 376 4.63 5.05 1.87
C HIS A 376 4.42 6.21 0.88
N LEU A 377 4.27 5.92 -0.41
CA LEU A 377 4.03 6.95 -1.44
C LEU A 377 2.76 7.76 -1.15
N LEU A 378 1.67 7.06 -0.84
CA LEU A 378 0.38 7.66 -0.52
C LEU A 378 0.44 8.46 0.80
N TYR A 379 1.16 7.96 1.80
CA TYR A 379 1.40 8.72 3.02
C TYR A 379 2.09 10.05 2.70
N CYS A 380 3.15 10.05 1.89
CA CYS A 380 3.79 11.30 1.49
C CYS A 380 2.81 12.25 0.80
N TYR A 381 1.98 11.77 -0.13
CA TYR A 381 0.93 12.59 -0.75
C TYR A 381 -0.08 13.17 0.23
N SER A 382 -0.51 12.38 1.22
CA SER A 382 -1.47 12.81 2.26
C SER A 382 -0.97 13.99 3.11
N ARG A 383 0.36 14.21 3.12
CA ARG A 383 1.05 15.22 3.93
C ARG A 383 1.45 16.47 3.15
N LEU A 384 1.30 16.48 1.81
CA LEU A 384 1.76 17.60 0.98
C LEU A 384 0.82 18.80 1.00
N ASP A 385 -0.50 18.58 1.09
CA ASP A 385 -1.50 19.64 1.09
C ASP A 385 -2.72 19.20 1.94
N TYR A 386 -3.28 20.14 2.71
CA TYR A 386 -4.39 19.85 3.63
C TYR A 386 -5.66 19.39 2.91
N ARG A 387 -5.86 19.79 1.65
CA ARG A 387 -7.06 19.49 0.86
C ARG A 387 -7.13 18.04 0.40
N VAL A 388 -6.00 17.33 0.39
CA VAL A 388 -5.90 15.97 -0.16
C VAL A 388 -6.73 14.97 0.65
N ARG A 389 -6.55 14.94 1.98
CA ARG A 389 -7.20 13.96 2.85
C ARG A 389 -8.73 14.10 2.87
N PRO A 390 -9.31 15.32 3.01
CA PRO A 390 -10.76 15.51 2.93
C PRO A 390 -11.36 15.13 1.58
N LEU A 391 -10.70 15.49 0.47
CA LEU A 391 -11.16 15.12 -0.87
C LEU A 391 -11.16 13.61 -1.07
N VAL A 392 -10.05 12.94 -0.74
CA VAL A 392 -9.93 11.49 -0.86
C VAL A 392 -11.01 10.77 -0.03
N LEU A 393 -11.20 11.17 1.23
CA LEU A 393 -12.16 10.52 2.10
C LEU A 393 -13.60 10.78 1.64
N THR A 394 -13.92 11.99 1.20
CA THR A 394 -15.23 12.34 0.66
C THR A 394 -15.55 11.51 -0.57
N VAL A 395 -14.61 11.38 -1.52
CA VAL A 395 -14.77 10.55 -2.72
C VAL A 395 -14.92 9.07 -2.36
N LYS A 396 -14.17 8.56 -1.38
CA LYS A 396 -14.34 7.16 -0.92
C LYS A 396 -15.73 6.91 -0.33
N LEU A 397 -16.22 7.81 0.52
CA LEU A 397 -17.54 7.71 1.13
C LEU A 397 -18.65 7.81 0.07
N TRP A 398 -18.54 8.77 -0.85
CA TRP A 398 -19.45 8.94 -1.98
C TRP A 398 -19.50 7.67 -2.85
N ALA A 399 -18.35 7.15 -3.25
CA ALA A 399 -18.28 5.95 -4.07
C ALA A 399 -18.84 4.70 -3.35
N SER A 400 -18.63 4.60 -2.04
CA SER A 400 -19.22 3.56 -1.20
C SER A 400 -20.75 3.68 -1.15
N TYR A 401 -21.27 4.89 -0.91
CA TYR A 401 -22.69 5.19 -0.87
C TYR A 401 -23.41 4.79 -2.16
N HIS A 402 -22.78 5.03 -3.32
CA HIS A 402 -23.31 4.67 -4.63
C HIS A 402 -23.00 3.23 -5.08
N ASN A 403 -22.45 2.40 -4.20
CA ASN A 403 -22.08 1.00 -4.48
C ASN A 403 -21.10 0.82 -5.66
N ILE A 404 -20.17 1.76 -5.83
CA ILE A 404 -19.13 1.72 -6.87
C ILE A 404 -17.70 1.60 -6.30
N ASN A 405 -17.57 1.20 -5.03
CA ASN A 405 -16.31 1.00 -4.30
C ASN A 405 -16.20 -0.42 -3.68
N ASP A 406 -16.34 -1.45 -4.51
CA ASP A 406 -16.17 -2.86 -4.15
C ASP A 406 -15.67 -3.69 -5.35
N PRO A 407 -14.37 -4.02 -5.41
CA PRO A 407 -13.80 -4.83 -6.49
C PRO A 407 -14.45 -6.20 -6.66
N LYS A 408 -15.03 -6.80 -5.60
CA LYS A 408 -15.73 -8.10 -5.69
C LYS A 408 -17.02 -7.98 -6.49
N LYS A 409 -17.62 -6.78 -6.51
CA LYS A 409 -18.79 -6.43 -7.34
C LYS A 409 -18.41 -5.82 -8.68
N MET A 410 -17.17 -6.05 -9.14
CA MET A 410 -16.62 -5.54 -10.41
C MET A 410 -16.54 -4.00 -10.50
N THR A 411 -16.53 -3.30 -9.36
CA THR A 411 -16.41 -1.84 -9.30
C THR A 411 -15.00 -1.40 -8.91
N LEU A 412 -14.79 -0.10 -8.65
CA LEU A 412 -13.47 0.45 -8.32
C LEU A 412 -13.02 -0.03 -6.93
N SER A 413 -11.70 -0.11 -6.74
CA SER A 413 -11.12 -0.27 -5.41
C SER A 413 -10.92 1.08 -4.74
N SER A 414 -10.87 1.10 -3.40
CA SER A 414 -10.51 2.31 -2.66
C SER A 414 -9.13 2.85 -3.06
N TYR A 415 -8.18 1.97 -3.41
CA TYR A 415 -6.87 2.38 -3.91
C TYR A 415 -6.96 3.06 -5.29
N SER A 416 -7.79 2.54 -6.20
CA SER A 416 -8.06 3.16 -7.50
C SER A 416 -8.65 4.56 -7.36
N LEU A 417 -9.62 4.75 -6.45
CA LEU A 417 -10.22 6.05 -6.16
C LEU A 417 -9.18 7.05 -5.62
N VAL A 418 -8.29 6.62 -4.72
CA VAL A 418 -7.21 7.46 -4.19
C VAL A 418 -6.28 7.91 -5.34
N LEU A 419 -5.90 7.01 -6.24
CA LEU A 419 -5.05 7.36 -7.39
C LEU A 419 -5.74 8.32 -8.35
N MET A 420 -7.05 8.18 -8.57
CA MET A 420 -7.84 9.14 -9.35
C MET A 420 -7.81 10.53 -8.72
N VAL A 421 -8.09 10.65 -7.42
CA VAL A 421 -8.06 11.96 -6.73
C VAL A 421 -6.65 12.58 -6.78
N ILE A 422 -5.60 11.81 -6.51
CA ILE A 422 -4.22 12.32 -6.59
C ILE A 422 -3.90 12.80 -8.00
N ASN A 423 -4.24 12.03 -9.04
CA ASN A 423 -3.96 12.42 -10.41
C ASN A 423 -4.75 13.65 -10.86
N PHE A 424 -6.01 13.77 -10.46
CA PHE A 424 -6.80 15.00 -10.64
C PHE A 424 -6.07 16.21 -10.03
N LEU A 425 -5.61 16.09 -8.77
CA LEU A 425 -4.87 17.14 -8.07
C LEU A 425 -3.49 17.44 -8.70
N GLN A 426 -2.92 16.51 -9.47
CA GLN A 426 -1.71 16.74 -10.27
C GLN A 426 -2.00 17.43 -11.61
N CYS A 427 -3.18 17.19 -12.18
CA CYS A 427 -3.55 17.70 -13.51
C CYS A 427 -4.25 19.07 -13.47
N ILE A 428 -4.82 19.45 -12.31
CA ILE A 428 -5.44 20.76 -12.13
C ILE A 428 -4.42 21.89 -12.30
N GLN A 429 -4.85 23.05 -12.77
CA GLN A 429 -3.95 24.19 -13.02
C GLN A 429 -4.38 25.42 -12.19
N PRO A 430 -3.51 25.94 -11.31
CA PRO A 430 -2.20 25.42 -10.91
C PRO A 430 -2.27 24.05 -10.22
N PRO A 431 -1.23 23.19 -10.27
CA PRO A 431 -1.27 21.87 -9.63
C PRO A 431 -1.31 21.96 -8.10
N VAL A 432 -2.16 21.16 -7.47
CA VAL A 432 -2.16 20.97 -6.01
C VAL A 432 -1.04 20.02 -5.61
N LEU A 433 -0.80 18.96 -6.39
CA LEU A 433 0.19 17.93 -6.11
C LEU A 433 1.22 17.79 -7.24
N PRO A 434 2.49 17.43 -6.93
CA PRO A 434 3.48 17.09 -7.94
C PRO A 434 3.47 15.58 -8.26
N SER A 435 4.29 15.14 -9.21
CA SER A 435 4.74 13.74 -9.23
C SER A 435 5.92 13.54 -8.29
N LEU A 436 5.70 12.86 -7.16
CA LEU A 436 6.74 12.49 -6.21
C LEU A 436 7.77 11.54 -6.82
N GLN A 437 7.36 10.67 -7.73
CA GLN A 437 8.27 9.77 -8.44
C GLN A 437 9.14 10.49 -9.47
N CYS A 438 8.67 11.62 -10.03
CA CYS A 438 9.52 12.47 -10.86
C CYS A 438 10.53 13.26 -10.02
N ILE A 439 10.12 13.79 -8.85
CA ILE A 439 11.00 14.59 -7.98
C ILE A 439 12.03 13.70 -7.25
N TYR A 440 11.60 12.54 -6.73
CA TYR A 440 12.42 11.64 -5.92
C TYR A 440 12.51 10.23 -6.54
N GLY A 441 12.92 10.16 -7.81
CA GLY A 441 12.95 8.89 -8.57
C GLY A 441 13.70 7.74 -7.89
N MET A 442 14.81 8.03 -7.20
CA MET A 442 15.57 7.01 -6.45
C MET A 442 14.84 6.49 -5.20
N LYS A 443 13.99 7.33 -4.58
CA LYS A 443 13.27 7.00 -3.34
C LYS A 443 12.01 6.18 -3.63
N PHE A 444 11.27 6.60 -4.65
CA PHE A 444 10.04 5.95 -5.09
C PHE A 444 10.27 5.09 -6.33
N SER A 445 11.45 4.48 -6.41
CA SER A 445 11.81 3.49 -7.43
C SER A 445 11.29 2.11 -7.01
N ALA A 446 10.95 1.29 -8.01
CA ALA A 446 10.55 -0.10 -7.76
C ALA A 446 11.73 -0.95 -7.29
N GLU A 447 12.95 -0.52 -7.61
CA GLU A 447 14.24 -1.15 -7.32
C GLU A 447 14.78 -0.81 -5.92
N THR A 448 14.30 0.27 -5.28
CA THR A 448 14.71 0.65 -3.91
C THR A 448 14.47 -0.50 -2.95
N ASN A 449 15.47 -1.02 -2.22
CA ASN A 449 15.23 -2.12 -1.28
C ASN A 449 14.14 -1.72 -0.25
N ILE A 450 13.21 -2.66 0.03
CA ILE A 450 12.12 -2.44 0.98
C ILE A 450 12.61 -2.09 2.38
N GLU A 451 13.82 -2.52 2.75
CA GLU A 451 14.53 -2.16 3.97
C GLU A 451 14.89 -0.67 4.07
N PHE A 452 14.70 0.11 3.00
CA PHE A 452 14.92 1.56 2.98
C PHE A 452 13.61 2.34 2.83
N VAL A 453 12.46 1.67 2.88
CA VAL A 453 11.13 2.30 2.81
C VAL A 453 10.66 2.66 4.21
N HIS A 454 10.68 3.95 4.53
CA HIS A 454 10.23 4.47 5.82
C HIS A 454 8.78 4.95 5.74
N MET A 455 7.81 4.14 6.19
CA MET A 455 6.37 4.40 5.97
C MET A 455 5.88 5.80 6.38
N HIS A 456 6.43 6.41 7.44
CA HIS A 456 6.03 7.75 7.92
C HIS A 456 7.12 8.81 7.79
N GLU A 457 7.88 8.76 6.71
CA GLU A 457 8.87 9.79 6.43
C GLU A 457 8.23 11.13 6.07
N GLN A 458 8.78 12.22 6.62
CA GLN A 458 8.41 13.57 6.23
C GLN A 458 9.33 14.02 5.10
N LEU A 459 8.74 14.30 3.94
CA LEU A 459 9.46 14.94 2.85
C LEU A 459 9.81 16.39 3.24
N PRO A 460 10.94 16.94 2.76
CA PRO A 460 11.29 18.33 3.05
C PRO A 460 10.19 19.29 2.59
N ARG A 461 9.76 20.19 3.47
CA ARG A 461 8.72 21.21 3.16
C ARG A 461 9.11 22.12 1.99
N SER A 462 10.41 22.28 1.75
CA SER A 462 10.94 23.06 0.62
C SER A 462 10.75 22.39 -0.74
N SER A 463 10.40 21.11 -0.79
CA SER A 463 10.36 20.36 -2.05
C SER A 463 9.09 20.56 -2.87
N TRP A 464 7.98 20.98 -2.25
CA TRP A 464 6.77 21.34 -2.97
C TRP A 464 5.92 22.30 -2.15
N LYS A 465 5.43 23.35 -2.80
CA LYS A 465 4.37 24.22 -2.30
C LYS A 465 3.44 24.49 -3.47
N SER A 466 2.15 24.25 -3.28
CA SER A 466 1.16 24.53 -4.32
C SER A 466 0.85 26.04 -4.37
N ASP A 467 0.81 26.58 -5.58
CA ASP A 467 0.29 27.93 -5.85
C ASP A 467 -1.25 27.93 -6.02
N ASN A 468 -1.88 26.75 -6.09
CA ASN A 468 -3.32 26.60 -6.25
C ASN A 468 -4.07 27.06 -4.99
N GLN A 469 -4.98 28.03 -5.16
CA GLN A 469 -5.80 28.60 -4.08
C GLN A 469 -7.26 28.10 -4.09
N GLN A 470 -7.59 27.12 -4.93
CA GLN A 470 -8.96 26.62 -5.04
C GLN A 470 -9.41 25.94 -3.75
N THR A 471 -10.66 26.18 -3.38
CA THR A 471 -11.24 25.65 -2.14
C THR A 471 -11.59 24.15 -2.27
N LEU A 472 -11.96 23.50 -1.16
CA LEU A 472 -12.42 22.10 -1.20
C LEU A 472 -13.67 21.94 -2.07
N SER A 473 -14.59 22.90 -2.02
CA SER A 473 -15.82 22.89 -2.81
C SER A 473 -15.54 22.96 -4.31
N GLU A 474 -14.65 23.88 -4.73
CA GLU A 474 -14.22 24.02 -6.12
C GLU A 474 -13.51 22.77 -6.62
N LEU A 475 -12.59 22.21 -5.82
CA LEU A 475 -11.85 21.01 -6.18
C LEU A 475 -12.74 19.78 -6.27
N LEU A 476 -13.72 19.61 -5.37
CA LEU A 476 -14.65 18.49 -5.43
C LEU A 476 -15.55 18.57 -6.68
N LEU A 477 -16.05 19.77 -7.01
CA LEU A 477 -16.84 19.99 -8.22
C LEU A 477 -16.03 19.67 -9.49
N GLN A 478 -14.80 20.18 -9.56
CA GLN A 478 -13.89 19.94 -10.70
C GLN A 478 -13.40 18.50 -10.78
N PHE A 479 -13.32 17.76 -9.66
CA PHE A 479 -13.03 16.33 -9.69
C PHE A 479 -14.11 15.57 -10.47
N PHE A 480 -15.38 15.83 -10.16
CA PHE A 480 -16.49 15.19 -10.89
C PHE A 480 -16.56 15.66 -12.34
N GLU A 481 -16.33 16.95 -12.61
CA GLU A 481 -16.25 17.47 -13.98
C GLU A 481 -15.15 16.79 -14.80
N HIS A 482 -13.95 16.69 -14.21
CA HIS A 482 -12.78 16.11 -14.85
C HIS A 482 -13.05 14.66 -15.26
N TYR A 483 -13.57 13.83 -14.35
CA TYR A 483 -13.85 12.42 -14.64
C TYR A 483 -15.15 12.19 -15.42
N ASN A 484 -16.07 13.16 -15.44
CA ASN A 484 -17.21 13.15 -16.37
C ASN A 484 -16.73 13.35 -17.82
N ASN A 485 -15.73 14.21 -18.03
CA ASN A 485 -15.20 14.55 -19.35
C ASN A 485 -13.97 13.71 -19.75
N PHE A 486 -13.50 12.82 -18.88
CA PHE A 486 -12.31 12.00 -19.12
C PHE A 486 -12.53 11.01 -20.26
N ASN A 487 -11.61 10.97 -21.22
CA ASN A 487 -11.67 10.01 -22.32
C ASN A 487 -11.11 8.64 -21.89
N TYR A 488 -11.95 7.82 -21.26
CA TYR A 488 -11.60 6.49 -20.76
C TYR A 488 -11.07 5.51 -21.83
N TYR A 489 -11.41 5.73 -23.10
CA TYR A 489 -10.98 4.85 -24.20
C TYR A 489 -9.55 5.17 -24.67
N MET A 490 -9.12 6.43 -24.55
CA MET A 490 -7.83 6.90 -25.04
C MET A 490 -6.81 7.11 -23.92
N ASN A 491 -7.25 7.41 -22.71
CA ASN A 491 -6.38 7.86 -21.62
C ASN A 491 -6.44 6.92 -20.41
N ALA A 492 -5.34 6.90 -19.67
CA ALA A 492 -5.20 6.27 -18.37
C ALA A 492 -4.69 7.27 -17.35
N VAL A 493 -5.15 7.10 -16.11
CA VAL A 493 -4.68 7.82 -14.92
C VAL A 493 -3.28 7.35 -14.57
N SER A 494 -2.32 8.27 -14.39
CA SER A 494 -0.95 7.94 -13.99
C SER A 494 -0.39 8.92 -12.96
N VAL A 495 -0.45 8.52 -11.69
CA VAL A 495 0.14 9.27 -10.58
C VAL A 495 1.66 9.41 -10.74
N ARG A 496 2.32 8.36 -11.25
CA ARG A 496 3.76 8.32 -11.51
C ARG A 496 4.20 9.43 -12.47
N THR A 497 3.43 9.70 -13.52
CA THR A 497 3.78 10.73 -14.50
C THR A 497 3.20 12.11 -14.16
N GLY A 498 2.31 12.19 -13.16
CA GLY A 498 1.64 13.43 -12.79
C GLY A 498 0.62 13.92 -13.82
N ARG A 499 0.19 13.05 -14.74
CA ARG A 499 -0.70 13.41 -15.85
C ARG A 499 -1.54 12.22 -16.30
N GLN A 500 -2.54 12.48 -17.13
CA GLN A 500 -3.12 11.44 -17.97
C GLN A 500 -2.13 11.03 -19.07
N ILE A 501 -2.07 9.74 -19.36
CA ILE A 501 -1.21 9.16 -20.41
C ILE A 501 -2.03 8.31 -21.37
N PRO A 502 -1.58 8.11 -22.63
CA PRO A 502 -2.28 7.23 -23.54
C PRO A 502 -2.48 5.82 -22.96
N LEU A 503 -3.69 5.29 -23.06
CA LEU A 503 -4.05 3.96 -22.57
C LEU A 503 -3.19 2.88 -23.24
N GLU A 504 -2.86 3.06 -24.51
CA GLU A 504 -2.01 2.13 -25.27
C GLU A 504 -0.59 2.04 -24.71
N HIS A 505 -0.02 3.16 -24.20
CA HIS A 505 1.29 3.11 -23.53
C HIS A 505 1.27 2.22 -22.29
N CYS A 506 0.13 2.15 -21.60
CA CYS A 506 -0.03 1.28 -20.44
C CYS A 506 -0.15 -0.19 -20.86
N ARG A 507 -0.92 -0.47 -21.93
CA ARG A 507 -1.05 -1.82 -22.51
C ARG A 507 0.28 -2.38 -22.97
N MET A 508 1.13 -1.54 -23.56
CA MET A 508 2.45 -1.92 -24.07
C MET A 508 3.56 -1.93 -23.01
N ALA A 509 3.28 -1.59 -21.74
CA ALA A 509 4.30 -1.53 -20.71
C ALA A 509 4.93 -2.92 -20.47
N LEU A 510 6.26 -2.98 -20.60
CA LEU A 510 7.03 -4.22 -20.48
C LEU A 510 7.28 -4.60 -19.01
N THR A 511 6.24 -5.02 -18.30
CA THR A 511 6.37 -5.59 -16.94
C THR A 511 5.76 -6.99 -16.89
N ILE A 512 6.33 -7.88 -16.09
CA ILE A 512 5.93 -9.31 -16.01
C ILE A 512 4.45 -9.45 -15.64
N LYS A 513 3.97 -8.57 -14.75
CA LYS A 513 2.60 -8.62 -14.23
C LYS A 513 1.59 -7.84 -15.09
N ASN A 514 2.05 -7.14 -16.13
CA ASN A 514 1.18 -6.40 -17.04
C ASN A 514 0.61 -7.32 -18.12
N ASP A 515 -0.69 -7.56 -18.04
CA ASP A 515 -1.47 -8.23 -19.08
C ASP A 515 -2.27 -7.18 -19.84
N PRO A 516 -2.09 -7.00 -21.17
CA PRO A 516 -2.89 -6.06 -21.95
C PRO A 516 -4.41 -6.21 -21.75
N GLY A 517 -4.89 -7.43 -21.47
CA GLY A 517 -6.30 -7.72 -21.21
C GLY A 517 -6.89 -7.07 -19.95
N GLN A 518 -6.04 -6.54 -19.06
CA GLN A 518 -6.48 -5.85 -17.84
C GLN A 518 -6.93 -4.39 -18.09
N TRP A 519 -6.66 -3.83 -19.26
CA TRP A 519 -6.91 -2.42 -19.61
C TRP A 519 -8.20 -2.23 -20.40
N LYS A 520 -9.33 -2.69 -19.85
CA LYS A 520 -10.63 -2.72 -20.57
C LYS A 520 -11.34 -1.38 -20.61
N PHE A 521 -11.93 -0.95 -19.50
CA PHE A 521 -12.84 0.20 -19.47
C PHE A 521 -12.27 1.41 -18.74
N ILE A 522 -11.69 1.20 -17.55
CA ILE A 522 -11.03 2.28 -16.79
C ILE A 522 -9.56 1.92 -16.63
N GLY A 523 -8.67 2.78 -17.15
CA GLY A 523 -7.22 2.62 -17.05
C GLY A 523 -6.64 3.45 -15.92
N ILE A 524 -6.06 2.80 -14.90
CA ILE A 524 -5.36 3.46 -13.79
C ILE A 524 -4.04 2.74 -13.54
N GLU A 525 -2.93 3.38 -13.93
CA GLU A 525 -1.57 2.85 -13.79
C GLU A 525 -1.16 2.76 -12.32
N GLU A 526 -0.81 1.54 -11.90
CA GLU A 526 -0.16 1.26 -10.62
C GLU A 526 1.26 1.85 -10.65
N PRO A 527 1.66 2.71 -9.69
CA PRO A 527 2.84 3.56 -9.84
C PRO A 527 4.19 2.83 -9.84
N PHE A 528 4.28 1.56 -9.41
CA PHE A 528 5.53 0.79 -9.34
C PHE A 528 5.58 -0.37 -10.34
N GLU A 529 4.54 -1.19 -10.42
CA GLU A 529 4.43 -2.40 -11.25
C GLU A 529 3.82 -2.12 -12.64
N ARG A 530 3.26 -0.92 -12.85
CA ARG A 530 2.60 -0.51 -14.12
C ARG A 530 1.50 -1.47 -14.57
N THR A 531 0.73 -2.00 -13.61
CA THR A 531 -0.49 -2.77 -13.87
C THR A 531 -1.73 -1.88 -13.77
N ASN A 532 -2.91 -2.38 -14.17
CA ASN A 532 -4.15 -1.63 -13.99
C ASN A 532 -4.76 -1.92 -12.62
N THR A 533 -4.92 -0.88 -11.80
CA THR A 533 -5.58 -1.02 -10.49
C THR A 533 -7.11 -1.17 -10.62
N ALA A 534 -7.69 -0.65 -11.71
CA ALA A 534 -9.12 -0.75 -12.01
C ALA A 534 -9.48 -1.99 -12.86
N ARG A 535 -8.63 -3.02 -12.89
CA ARG A 535 -8.87 -4.26 -13.66
C ARG A 535 -10.14 -5.04 -13.26
N SER A 536 -10.68 -4.80 -12.06
CA SER A 536 -11.97 -5.35 -11.62
C SER A 536 -13.15 -4.80 -12.44
N VAL A 537 -13.02 -3.59 -13.00
CA VAL A 537 -14.02 -2.98 -13.88
C VAL A 537 -13.88 -3.56 -15.28
N HIS A 538 -14.37 -4.79 -15.43
CA HIS A 538 -14.32 -5.56 -16.69
C HIS A 538 -15.70 -5.85 -17.28
N ASN A 539 -16.77 -5.30 -16.69
CA ASN A 539 -18.15 -5.40 -17.18
C ASN A 539 -18.62 -4.03 -17.70
N HIS A 540 -19.19 -4.00 -18.91
CA HIS A 540 -19.61 -2.77 -19.56
C HIS A 540 -20.75 -2.05 -18.80
N ASN A 541 -21.72 -2.78 -18.25
CA ASN A 541 -22.84 -2.20 -17.52
C ASN A 541 -22.36 -1.53 -16.23
N ILE A 542 -21.39 -2.15 -15.54
CA ILE A 542 -20.78 -1.55 -14.34
C ILE A 542 -19.97 -0.30 -14.70
N PHE A 543 -19.24 -0.32 -15.82
CA PHE A 543 -18.54 0.86 -16.31
C PHE A 543 -19.50 2.03 -16.61
N GLU A 544 -20.59 1.78 -17.33
CA GLU A 544 -21.60 2.81 -17.59
C GLU A 544 -22.31 3.28 -16.31
N GLN A 545 -22.57 2.38 -15.36
CA GLN A 545 -23.08 2.76 -14.03
C GLN A 545 -22.13 3.74 -13.32
N ILE A 546 -20.82 3.48 -13.32
CA ILE A 546 -19.83 4.36 -12.71
C ILE A 546 -19.85 5.74 -13.38
N LYS A 547 -19.83 5.79 -14.72
CA LYS A 547 -19.90 7.06 -15.47
C LYS A 547 -21.18 7.83 -15.17
N GLU A 548 -22.31 7.14 -15.11
CA GLU A 548 -23.60 7.76 -14.85
C GLU A 548 -23.68 8.34 -13.43
N VAL A 549 -23.15 7.63 -12.44
CA VAL A 549 -23.04 8.12 -11.06
C VAL A 549 -22.15 9.36 -10.97
N ILE A 550 -21.01 9.40 -11.67
CA ILE A 550 -20.14 10.58 -11.75
C ILE A 550 -20.89 11.77 -12.37
N ARG A 551 -21.55 11.55 -13.52
CA ARG A 551 -22.30 12.58 -14.25
C ARG A 551 -23.45 13.16 -13.42
N LYS A 552 -24.27 12.31 -12.82
CA LYS A 552 -25.39 12.73 -11.96
C LYS A 552 -24.87 13.50 -10.74
N SER A 553 -23.76 13.05 -10.14
CA SER A 553 -23.13 13.74 -9.00
C SER A 553 -22.59 15.12 -9.40
N TYR A 554 -21.91 15.25 -10.54
CA TYR A 554 -21.46 16.54 -11.07
C TYR A 554 -22.63 17.52 -11.23
N ASN A 555 -23.70 17.09 -11.91
CA ASN A 555 -24.86 17.96 -12.15
C ASN A 555 -25.54 18.39 -10.85
N LYS A 556 -25.79 17.46 -9.92
CA LYS A 556 -26.42 17.77 -8.63
C LYS A 556 -25.55 18.69 -7.76
N LEU A 557 -24.25 18.44 -7.70
CA LEU A 557 -23.34 19.29 -6.93
C LEU A 557 -23.23 20.69 -7.54
N LYS A 558 -23.19 20.80 -8.87
CA LYS A 558 -23.15 22.07 -9.60
C LYS A 558 -24.42 22.91 -9.36
N GLU A 559 -25.59 22.27 -9.39
CA GLU A 559 -26.88 22.92 -9.21
C GLU A 559 -27.11 23.37 -7.77
N THR A 560 -26.87 22.47 -6.81
CA THR A 560 -27.27 22.67 -5.41
C THR A 560 -26.18 23.28 -4.55
N LYS A 561 -24.91 23.13 -4.94
CA LYS A 561 -23.73 23.44 -4.12
C LYS A 561 -23.78 22.80 -2.72
N SER A 562 -24.49 21.69 -2.57
CA SER A 562 -24.67 21.00 -1.29
C SER A 562 -24.01 19.63 -1.34
N LEU A 563 -23.25 19.28 -0.29
CA LEU A 563 -22.60 17.98 -0.20
C LEU A 563 -23.63 16.86 -0.12
N ASP A 564 -24.75 17.06 0.58
CA ASP A 564 -25.77 16.02 0.75
C ASP A 564 -26.47 15.67 -0.58
N SER A 565 -26.43 16.57 -1.56
CA SER A 565 -26.99 16.33 -2.90
C SER A 565 -26.33 15.17 -3.65
N ILE A 566 -25.08 14.82 -3.31
CA ILE A 566 -24.36 13.69 -3.90
C ILE A 566 -24.38 12.45 -3.00
N PHE A 567 -25.02 12.51 -1.83
CA PHE A 567 -25.31 11.38 -0.93
C PHE A 567 -26.81 11.07 -0.93
N CYS A 568 -27.44 11.06 -2.10
CA CYS A 568 -28.83 10.69 -2.29
C CYS A 568 -28.96 9.58 -3.35
N GLN A 569 -30.02 8.77 -3.29
CA GLN A 569 -30.30 7.79 -4.34
C GLN A 569 -30.70 8.55 -5.62
N PHE A 570 -30.08 8.20 -6.74
CA PHE A 570 -30.48 8.77 -8.02
C PHE A 570 -31.70 8.04 -8.56
N GLU A 571 -32.76 8.79 -8.89
CA GLU A 571 -33.91 8.24 -9.62
C GLU A 571 -33.43 7.60 -10.93
N LYS A 572 -34.04 6.47 -11.28
CA LYS A 572 -33.63 5.63 -12.42
C LYS A 572 -33.94 6.27 -13.75
#